data_AF-A0A3P7IF17-F1
#
_entry.id   AF-A0A3P7IF17-F1
#
_cell.length_a   1.000
_cell.length_b   1.000
_cell.length_c   1.000
_cell.angle_alpha   90.00
_cell.angle_beta   90.00
_cell.angle_gamma   90.00
#
_symmetry.space_group_name_H-M   'P 1'
#
loop_
_entity.id
_entity.type
_entity.pdbx_description
1 polymer ?
#
loop_
_entity_poly.entity_id
_entity_poly.type
_entity_poly.pdbx_seq_one_letter_code
_entity_poly.pdbx_strand_id
1 'polypeptide(L)'
;MFPLKTKAKEILCRGNFKAIIISGGPNSVYAEGAPQIDEEIFKCGLPVLGICYGFHLLNKWHGGTVAKEHIREDGQCTVRLDTTCDLFHELSENEQVLLTHGDSVTEATVAPGFK
;
A
#
# COMPACT_ATOMS: atom_id res chain seq x y z
N MET A 1 7.67 -15.52 -2.77
CA MET A 1 6.59 -14.86 -1.99
C MET A 1 6.76 -15.24 -0.54
N PHE A 2 6.65 -14.27 0.38
CA PHE A 2 6.81 -14.50 1.81
C PHE A 2 5.49 -14.20 2.53
N PRO A 3 5.15 -14.92 3.62
CA PRO A 3 4.09 -14.49 4.52
C PRO A 3 4.34 -13.07 5.03
N LEU A 4 3.28 -12.27 5.21
CA LEU A 4 3.41 -10.87 5.66
C LEU A 4 4.15 -10.72 6.99
N LYS A 5 4.01 -11.70 7.88
CA LYS A 5 4.66 -11.75 9.20
C LYS A 5 6.14 -12.14 9.17
N THR A 6 6.71 -12.45 8.00
CA THR A 6 8.13 -12.80 7.87
C THR A 6 8.99 -11.61 8.26
N LYS A 7 10.05 -11.86 9.05
CA LYS A 7 10.93 -10.81 9.55
C LYS A 7 11.81 -10.22 8.45
N ALA A 8 12.04 -8.92 8.48
CA ALA A 8 12.87 -8.20 7.50
C ALA A 8 14.25 -8.85 7.37
N LYS A 9 14.88 -9.17 8.51
CA LYS A 9 16.18 -9.86 8.57
C LYS A 9 16.16 -11.20 7.82
N GLU A 10 15.09 -11.97 7.97
CA GLU A 10 14.96 -13.26 7.30
C GLU A 10 14.86 -13.09 5.78
N ILE A 11 14.07 -12.11 5.32
CA ILE A 11 13.96 -11.76 3.91
C ILE A 11 15.33 -11.35 3.37
N LEU A 12 15.99 -10.38 4.01
CA LEU A 12 17.28 -9.84 3.56
C LEU A 12 18.41 -10.87 3.58
N CYS A 13 18.38 -11.83 4.51
CA CYS A 13 19.37 -12.91 4.55
C CYS A 13 19.20 -13.94 3.41
N ARG A 14 18.00 -14.07 2.81
CA ARG A 14 17.72 -15.06 1.78
C ARG A 14 18.19 -14.66 0.38
N GLY A 15 18.52 -13.40 0.14
CA GLY A 15 19.00 -12.97 -1.16
C GLY A 15 19.14 -11.46 -1.33
N ASN A 16 19.65 -11.06 -2.50
CA ASN A 16 19.89 -9.66 -2.86
C ASN A 16 18.67 -9.05 -3.56
N PHE A 17 17.58 -8.87 -2.81
CA PHE A 17 16.34 -8.27 -3.33
C PHE A 17 16.56 -6.81 -3.75
N LYS A 18 15.84 -6.38 -4.79
CA LYS A 18 15.94 -5.02 -5.33
C LYS A 18 14.78 -4.11 -4.94
N ALA A 19 13.64 -4.69 -4.58
CA ALA A 19 12.43 -3.98 -4.16
C ALA A 19 11.53 -4.93 -3.37
N ILE A 20 10.52 -4.37 -2.71
CA ILE A 20 9.52 -5.09 -1.94
C ILE A 20 8.13 -4.69 -2.44
N ILE A 21 7.26 -5.68 -2.66
CA ILE A 21 5.84 -5.44 -2.94
C ILE A 21 5.04 -6.02 -1.77
N ILE A 22 4.17 -5.19 -1.20
CA ILE A 22 3.25 -5.57 -0.12
C ILE A 22 1.85 -5.51 -0.70
N SER A 23 1.18 -6.66 -0.75
CA SER A 23 -0.20 -6.77 -1.20
C SER A 23 -1.07 -7.36 -0.09
N GLY A 24 -2.39 -7.12 -0.16
CA GLY A 24 -3.33 -7.84 0.69
C GLY A 24 -4.78 -7.64 0.25
N GLY A 25 -5.66 -8.43 0.87
CA GLY A 25 -7.08 -8.44 0.56
C GLY A 25 -7.87 -7.26 1.16
N PRO A 26 -9.21 -7.28 1.07
CA PRO A 26 -10.09 -6.15 1.39
C PRO A 26 -10.24 -5.85 2.89
N ASN A 27 -9.51 -6.58 3.74
CA ASN A 27 -9.66 -6.44 5.20
C ASN A 27 -9.10 -5.10 5.66
N SER A 28 -9.72 -4.52 6.68
CA SER A 28 -9.23 -3.27 7.28
C SER A 28 -7.91 -3.49 8.03
N VAL A 29 -7.01 -2.50 7.97
CA VAL A 29 -5.77 -2.47 8.79
C VAL A 29 -6.04 -2.28 10.29
N TYR A 30 -7.28 -1.93 10.66
CA TYR A 30 -7.73 -1.79 12.04
C TYR A 30 -8.58 -2.98 12.52
N ALA A 31 -8.84 -3.97 11.67
CA ALA A 31 -9.59 -5.14 12.08
C ALA A 31 -8.86 -5.90 13.21
N GLU A 32 -9.62 -6.49 14.13
CA GLU A 32 -9.05 -7.37 15.14
C GLU A 32 -8.37 -8.57 14.45
N GLY A 33 -7.11 -8.85 14.81
CA GLY A 33 -6.31 -9.87 14.13
C GLY A 33 -5.81 -9.49 12.73
N ALA A 34 -5.90 -8.19 12.36
CA ALA A 34 -5.34 -7.68 11.11
C ALA A 34 -3.87 -8.13 10.93
N PRO A 35 -3.50 -8.68 9.74
CA PRO A 35 -2.14 -9.13 9.49
C PRO A 35 -1.11 -8.04 9.74
N GLN A 36 -0.17 -8.30 10.66
CA GLN A 36 0.92 -7.37 10.95
C GLN A 36 2.15 -7.65 10.09
N ILE A 37 2.85 -6.57 9.75
CA ILE A 37 4.12 -6.59 9.03
C ILE A 37 5.26 -6.23 9.99
N ASP A 38 6.45 -6.76 9.74
CA ASP A 38 7.66 -6.33 10.43
C ASP A 38 8.10 -4.96 9.94
N GLU A 39 7.97 -3.91 10.76
CA GLU A 39 8.23 -2.52 10.36
C GLU A 39 9.65 -2.25 9.86
N GLU A 40 10.61 -3.10 10.24
CA GLU A 40 11.98 -3.06 9.72
C GLU A 40 12.04 -3.26 8.20
N ILE A 41 10.99 -3.80 7.58
CA ILE A 41 10.83 -3.84 6.12
C ILE A 41 10.87 -2.44 5.52
N PHE A 42 10.25 -1.44 6.17
CA PHE A 42 10.22 -0.07 5.65
C PHE A 42 11.52 0.69 5.89
N LYS A 43 12.41 0.17 6.74
CA LYS A 43 13.71 0.77 7.07
C LYS A 43 14.88 0.12 6.32
N CYS A 44 14.63 -0.92 5.53
CA CYS A 44 15.70 -1.72 4.90
C CYS A 44 16.40 -1.03 3.71
N GLY A 45 15.94 0.14 3.29
CA GLY A 45 16.52 0.92 2.19
C GLY A 45 16.17 0.40 0.79
N LEU A 46 15.30 -0.61 0.67
CA LEU A 46 14.75 -1.05 -0.60
C LEU A 46 13.48 -0.25 -0.96
N PRO A 47 13.26 0.08 -2.25
CA PRO A 47 11.98 0.60 -2.72
C PRO A 47 10.81 -0.32 -2.35
N VAL A 48 9.70 0.28 -1.91
CA VAL A 48 8.50 -0.47 -1.49
C VAL A 48 7.28 0.00 -2.28
N LEU A 49 6.54 -0.94 -2.85
CA LEU A 49 5.23 -0.71 -3.45
C LEU A 49 4.14 -1.37 -2.60
N GLY A 50 3.16 -0.58 -2.14
CA GLY A 50 1.98 -1.07 -1.46
C GLY A 50 0.79 -1.16 -2.40
N ILE A 51 0.11 -2.31 -2.42
CA ILE A 51 -1.10 -2.55 -3.20
C ILE A 51 -2.25 -2.84 -2.24
N CYS A 52 -3.34 -2.07 -2.35
CA CYS A 52 -4.52 -2.14 -1.50
C CYS A 52 -4.15 -2.13 -0.01
N TYR A 53 -4.25 -3.26 0.69
CA TYR A 53 -3.85 -3.38 2.10
C TYR A 53 -2.41 -2.93 2.37
N GLY A 54 -1.48 -3.22 1.46
CA GLY A 54 -0.09 -2.81 1.61
C GLY A 54 0.10 -1.30 1.55
N PHE A 55 -0.71 -0.61 0.75
CA PHE A 55 -0.74 0.86 0.70
C PHE A 55 -1.25 1.43 2.03
N HIS A 56 -2.30 0.85 2.62
CA HIS A 56 -2.78 1.25 3.94
C HIS A 56 -1.74 1.07 5.05
N LEU A 57 -1.00 -0.06 5.02
CA LEU A 57 0.09 -0.30 5.97
C LEU A 57 1.20 0.75 5.83
N LEU A 58 1.61 1.06 4.59
CA LEU A 58 2.62 2.10 4.32
C LEU A 58 2.17 3.46 4.86
N ASN A 59 0.95 3.89 4.50
CA ASN A 59 0.42 5.17 4.93
C ASN A 59 0.38 5.26 6.46
N LYS A 60 -0.13 4.21 7.13
CA LYS A 60 -0.20 4.15 8.60
C LYS A 60 1.18 4.18 9.24
N TRP A 61 2.14 3.45 8.70
CA TRP A 61 3.51 3.41 9.25
C TRP A 61 4.20 4.78 9.16
N HIS A 62 3.97 5.52 8.08
CA HIS A 62 4.50 6.87 7.89
C HIS A 62 3.72 7.96 8.64
N GLY A 63 2.76 7.60 9.49
CA GLY A 63 2.02 8.55 10.34
C GLY A 63 0.74 9.11 9.72
N GLY A 64 0.31 8.59 8.57
CA GLY A 64 -1.01 8.82 8.01
C GLY A 64 -2.10 8.02 8.75
N THR A 65 -3.35 8.27 8.40
CA THR A 65 -4.50 7.51 8.89
C THR A 65 -5.31 6.93 7.72
N VAL A 66 -6.17 5.97 8.03
CA VAL A 66 -7.00 5.29 7.03
C VAL A 66 -8.43 5.46 7.52
N ALA A 67 -9.27 6.10 6.70
CA ALA A 67 -10.68 6.26 7.01
C ALA A 67 -11.41 4.98 6.62
N LYS A 68 -12.41 4.62 7.42
CA LYS A 68 -13.34 3.56 7.04
C LYS A 68 -14.50 4.22 6.29
N GLU A 69 -14.62 3.97 5.00
CA GLU A 69 -15.80 4.44 4.27
C GLU A 69 -16.94 3.44 4.39
N HIS A 70 -18.16 3.98 4.46
CA HIS A 70 -19.39 3.18 4.51
C HIS A 70 -19.75 2.59 3.14
N ILE A 71 -19.17 3.12 2.06
CA ILE A 71 -19.47 2.73 0.69
C ILE A 71 -18.31 1.86 0.19
N ARG A 72 -18.60 0.58 0.00
CA ARG A 72 -17.67 -0.37 -0.61
C ARG A 72 -17.84 -0.29 -2.13
N GLU A 73 -16.99 0.51 -2.77
CA GLU A 73 -16.91 0.54 -4.24
C GLU A 73 -16.00 -0.60 -4.73
N ASP A 74 -16.52 -1.83 -4.66
CA ASP A 74 -15.89 -2.97 -5.33
C ASP A 74 -16.25 -2.90 -6.82
N GLY A 75 -15.27 -2.67 -7.69
CA GLY A 75 -15.54 -2.62 -9.12
C GLY A 75 -14.45 -1.95 -9.96
N GLN A 76 -14.69 -1.95 -11.28
CA GLN A 76 -13.89 -1.17 -12.22
C GLN A 76 -14.33 0.29 -12.17
N CYS A 77 -13.38 1.18 -11.99
CA CYS A 77 -13.59 2.62 -12.06
C CYS A 77 -12.51 3.25 -12.94
N THR A 78 -12.75 4.48 -13.39
CA THR A 78 -11.72 5.29 -14.04
C THR A 78 -11.13 6.22 -12.99
N VAL A 79 -9.82 6.18 -12.82
CA VAL A 79 -9.08 7.09 -11.93
C VAL A 79 -8.26 8.07 -12.75
N ARG A 80 -8.05 9.25 -12.16
CA ARG A 80 -7.13 10.25 -12.69
C ARG A 80 -5.76 10.06 -12.05
N LEU A 81 -4.74 9.79 -12.86
CA LEU A 81 -3.37 9.58 -12.41
C LEU A 81 -2.53 10.85 -12.53
N ASP A 82 -1.59 11.03 -11.62
CA ASP A 82 -0.52 12.00 -11.78
C ASP A 82 0.63 11.38 -12.58
N THR A 83 0.66 11.66 -13.89
CA THR A 83 1.68 11.12 -14.80
C THR A 83 3.08 11.73 -14.60
N THR A 84 3.24 12.70 -13.68
CA THR A 84 4.56 13.18 -13.24
C THR A 84 5.19 12.26 -12.20
N CYS A 85 4.43 11.33 -11.61
CA CYS A 85 4.95 10.29 -10.75
C CYS A 85 5.66 9.23 -11.60
N ASP A 86 6.89 8.86 -11.23
CA ASP A 86 7.67 7.81 -11.92
C ASP A 86 6.91 6.47 -12.03
N LEU A 87 6.02 6.17 -11.07
CA LEU A 87 5.19 4.95 -11.08
C LEU A 87 4.18 4.92 -12.24
N PHE A 88 3.72 6.09 -12.68
CA PHE A 88 2.69 6.26 -13.72
C PHE A 88 3.24 6.88 -15.00
N HIS A 89 4.57 6.93 -15.13
CA HIS A 89 5.22 7.42 -16.33
C HIS A 89 4.77 6.60 -17.56
N GLU A 90 4.50 7.28 -18.68
CA GLU A 90 3.95 6.73 -19.94
C GLU A 90 2.51 6.21 -19.89
N LEU A 91 1.80 6.31 -18.76
CA LEU A 91 0.36 6.02 -18.70
C LEU A 91 -0.48 7.22 -19.15
N SER A 92 -1.75 6.96 -19.43
CA SER A 92 -2.72 8.03 -19.67
C SER A 92 -3.12 8.69 -18.36
N GLU A 93 -3.57 9.94 -18.43
CA GLU A 93 -4.10 10.64 -17.27
C GLU A 93 -5.35 9.96 -16.69
N ASN A 94 -6.13 9.25 -17.52
CA ASN A 94 -7.31 8.51 -17.09
C ASN A 94 -7.09 7.02 -17.37
N GLU A 95 -7.10 6.20 -16.33
CA GLU A 95 -6.88 4.75 -16.43
C GLU A 95 -8.02 3.98 -15.78
N GLN A 96 -8.37 2.84 -16.36
CA GLN A 96 -9.32 1.92 -15.73
C GLN A 96 -8.60 1.04 -14.71
N VAL A 97 -9.08 1.06 -13.48
CA VAL A 97 -8.50 0.28 -12.37
C VAL A 97 -9.58 -0.50 -11.63
N LEU A 98 -9.16 -1.61 -11.02
CA LEU A 98 -10.01 -2.40 -10.14
C LEU A 98 -9.83 -1.95 -8.69
N LEU A 99 -10.85 -1.30 -8.14
CA LEU A 99 -10.92 -0.97 -6.71
C LEU A 99 -11.53 -2.14 -5.94
N THR A 100 -10.89 -2.51 -4.82
CA THR A 100 -11.25 -3.71 -4.04
C THR A 100 -11.35 -3.45 -2.53
N HIS A 101 -11.44 -2.19 -2.09
CA HIS A 101 -11.39 -1.84 -0.66
C HIS A 101 -12.41 -0.75 -0.32
N GLY A 102 -13.01 -0.86 0.86
CA GLY A 102 -13.91 0.16 1.42
C GLY A 102 -13.27 1.07 2.46
N ASP A 103 -12.02 0.80 2.83
CA ASP A 103 -11.22 1.78 3.57
C ASP A 103 -10.59 2.75 2.56
N SER A 104 -10.29 3.99 2.95
CA SER A 104 -9.69 4.97 2.03
C SER A 104 -8.61 5.81 2.71
N VAL A 105 -7.66 6.29 1.91
CA VAL A 105 -6.73 7.36 2.28
C VAL A 105 -7.12 8.58 1.48
N THR A 106 -7.32 9.70 2.16
CA THR A 106 -7.68 10.98 1.55
C THR A 106 -6.54 11.99 1.73
N GLU A 107 -6.65 13.16 1.10
CA GLU A 107 -5.69 14.24 1.27
C GLU A 107 -5.51 14.66 2.74
N ALA A 108 -6.56 14.54 3.56
CA ALA A 108 -6.50 14.85 5.00
C ALA A 108 -5.83 13.74 5.83
N THR A 109 -5.68 12.54 5.27
CA THR A 109 -5.21 11.35 6.01
C THR A 109 -3.94 10.73 5.42
N VAL A 110 -3.45 11.23 4.29
CA VAL A 110 -2.18 10.81 3.70
C VAL A 110 -1.03 11.18 4.64
N ALA A 111 -0.02 10.31 4.72
CA ALA A 111 1.14 10.50 5.56
C ALA A 111 1.92 11.76 5.16
N PRO A 112 2.52 12.47 6.14
CA PRO A 112 3.32 13.65 5.85
C PRO A 112 4.52 13.32 4.95
N GLY A 113 4.76 14.18 3.97
CA GLY A 113 5.85 14.00 2.98
C GLY A 113 5.49 13.12 1.78
N PHE A 114 4.23 12.65 1.69
CA PHE A 114 3.69 11.94 0.53
C PHE A 114 2.71 12.82 -0.24
N LYS A 115 2.50 12.48 -1.51
CA LYS A 115 1.57 13.12 -2.44
C LYS A 115 0.75 12.03 -3.13
#